data_AF-A0A6J8CDY4-F1
#
_entry.id   AF-A0A6J8CDY4-F1
#
_cell.length_a   1.000
_cell.length_b   1.000
_cell.length_c   1.000
_cell.angle_alpha   90.00
_cell.angle_beta   90.00
_cell.angle_gamma   90.00
#
_symmetry.space_group_name_H-M   'P 1'
#
loop_
_entity.id
_entity.type
_entity.pdbx_description
1 polymer ?
#
loop_
_entity_poly.entity_id
_entity_poly.type
_entity_poly.pdbx_seq_one_letter_code
_entity_poly.pdbx_strand_id
1 'polypeptide(L)'
;MNELDRLKKINESQAKQILSLENIKENPKRMLFGQDSQIMRTSMLYFNIFEPRATNMRYWKGDAGMPDTFSDRKKGPERKLSLIDEFFLTMVRLKVGLLVEDLAIRFSISVGLVSQIFSSWINLMYVDLKELCELPSKEVLNENQSHAMKDFEDVRVIIDCTEIFVQNPSKLDARKQVFSNYKHHNTFKFFLIGVSPQMAITYVSRMYGGRASDKFITCDSVDLLHNLEVNKRFCNG
;
A
#
# COMPACT_ATOMS: atom_id res chain seq x y z
N MET A 1 -37.48 -10.78 31.84
CA MET A 1 -36.68 -10.35 30.67
C MET A 1 -35.98 -11.60 30.16
N ASN A 2 -36.29 -12.03 28.93
CA ASN A 2 -35.85 -13.32 28.42
C ASN A 2 -34.32 -13.29 28.21
N GLU A 3 -33.61 -14.37 28.51
CA GLU A 3 -32.14 -14.43 28.38
C GLU A 3 -31.69 -14.14 26.95
N LEU A 4 -32.51 -14.56 25.97
CA LEU A 4 -32.35 -14.25 24.56
C LEU A 4 -32.38 -12.75 24.25
N ASP A 5 -33.24 -11.98 24.93
CA ASP A 5 -33.33 -10.52 24.74
C ASP A 5 -32.14 -9.80 25.37
N ARG A 6 -31.61 -10.33 26.47
CA ARG A 6 -30.38 -9.82 27.09
C ARG A 6 -29.17 -10.05 26.17
N LEU A 7 -29.06 -11.26 25.59
CA LEU A 7 -27.98 -11.59 24.66
C LEU A 7 -28.06 -10.76 23.37
N LYS A 8 -29.27 -10.53 22.83
CA LYS A 8 -29.46 -9.64 21.68
C LYS A 8 -29.02 -8.21 21.97
N LYS A 9 -29.39 -7.65 23.13
CA LYS A 9 -28.94 -6.31 23.56
C LYS A 9 -27.43 -6.22 23.73
N ILE A 10 -26.78 -7.26 24.27
CA ILE A 10 -25.33 -7.31 24.40
C ILE A 10 -24.67 -7.37 23.02
N ASN A 11 -25.19 -8.20 22.11
CA ASN A 11 -24.68 -8.31 20.75
C ASN A 11 -24.84 -7.00 19.97
N GLU A 12 -25.98 -6.32 20.10
CA GLU A 12 -26.20 -5.00 19.50
C GLU A 12 -25.26 -3.93 20.10
N SER A 13 -25.01 -3.97 21.40
CA SER A 13 -24.05 -3.09 22.07
C SER A 13 -22.62 -3.35 21.60
N GLN A 14 -22.24 -4.62 21.40
CA GLN A 14 -20.93 -5.02 20.90
C GLN A 14 -20.76 -4.66 19.42
N ALA A 15 -21.79 -4.88 18.60
CA ALA A 15 -21.80 -4.50 17.19
C ALA A 15 -21.57 -2.99 17.02
N LYS A 16 -22.15 -2.15 17.89
CA LYS A 16 -21.90 -0.70 17.92
C LYS A 16 -20.49 -0.31 18.36
N GLN A 17 -19.69 -1.20 18.93
CA GLN A 17 -18.29 -0.91 19.31
C GLN A 17 -17.30 -1.31 18.20
N ILE A 18 -17.74 -2.12 17.24
CA ILE A 18 -16.93 -2.52 16.09
C ILE A 18 -16.70 -1.31 15.19
N LEU A 19 -15.48 -1.14 14.74
CA LEU A 19 -15.14 -0.16 13.71
C LEU A 19 -15.53 -0.73 12.34
N SER A 20 -16.79 -0.55 11.95
CA SER A 20 -17.27 -0.83 10.59
C SER A 20 -17.60 0.47 9.86
N LEU A 21 -17.63 0.42 8.52
CA LEU A 21 -17.95 1.60 7.73
C LEU A 21 -19.38 2.11 7.99
N GLU A 22 -20.30 1.21 8.33
CA GLU A 22 -21.67 1.51 8.74
C GLU A 22 -21.69 2.29 10.06
N ASN A 23 -20.94 1.85 11.07
CA ASN A 23 -20.86 2.51 12.37
C ASN A 23 -20.16 3.88 12.32
N ILE A 24 -19.31 4.12 11.33
CA ILE A 24 -18.62 5.40 11.12
C ILE A 24 -19.54 6.40 10.40
N LYS A 25 -20.34 5.94 9.44
CA LYS A 25 -21.34 6.78 8.76
C LYS A 25 -22.35 7.38 9.74
N GLU A 26 -22.74 6.62 10.76
CA GLU A 26 -23.68 7.06 11.79
C GLU A 26 -23.06 8.00 12.84
N ASN A 27 -21.73 8.02 12.98
CA ASN A 27 -21.06 8.84 13.99
C ASN A 27 -19.74 9.44 13.47
N PRO A 28 -19.77 10.68 12.91
CA PRO A 28 -18.60 11.30 12.30
C PRO A 28 -17.47 11.58 13.31
N LYS A 29 -17.75 11.63 14.62
CA LYS A 29 -16.71 11.75 15.66
C LYS A 29 -15.89 10.47 15.84
N ARG A 30 -16.38 9.33 15.34
CA ARG A 30 -15.65 8.06 15.30
C ARG A 30 -14.82 7.87 14.05
N MET A 31 -14.87 8.82 13.10
CA MET A 31 -13.88 8.88 12.02
C MET A 31 -12.52 9.01 12.69
N LEU A 32 -11.75 7.92 12.64
CA LEU A 32 -10.41 7.88 13.15
C LEU A 32 -9.60 8.98 12.47
N PHE A 33 -9.15 9.94 13.28
CA PHE A 33 -8.13 10.93 12.97
C PHE A 33 -8.35 11.67 11.64
N GLY A 34 -9.39 12.52 11.58
CA GLY A 34 -9.49 13.57 10.56
C GLY A 34 -9.57 13.04 9.12
N GLN A 35 -10.30 11.95 8.89
CA GLN A 35 -10.77 11.70 7.53
C GLN A 35 -11.75 12.84 7.18
N ASP A 36 -11.38 13.67 6.22
CA ASP A 36 -12.32 14.62 5.64
C ASP A 36 -13.40 13.84 4.88
N SER A 37 -14.62 14.37 4.79
CA SER A 37 -15.73 13.75 4.04
C SER A 37 -15.32 13.40 2.59
N GLN A 38 -14.42 14.21 2.03
CA GLN A 38 -13.82 13.99 0.72
C GLN A 38 -12.98 12.71 0.64
N ILE A 39 -12.17 12.40 1.67
CA ILE A 39 -11.30 11.21 1.68
C ILE A 39 -12.15 9.94 1.68
N MET A 40 -13.28 9.93 2.40
CA MET A 40 -14.21 8.81 2.37
C MET A 40 -14.87 8.64 1.01
N ARG A 41 -15.26 9.73 0.35
CA ARG A 41 -15.80 9.68 -1.01
C ARG A 41 -14.79 9.14 -2.01
N THR A 42 -13.55 9.63 -1.97
CA THR A 42 -12.50 9.14 -2.87
C THR A 42 -12.15 7.68 -2.57
N SER A 43 -12.10 7.28 -1.30
CA SER A 43 -11.91 5.88 -0.91
C SER A 43 -13.03 4.98 -1.45
N MET A 44 -14.28 5.44 -1.41
CA MET A 44 -15.42 4.71 -1.97
C MET A 44 -15.33 4.59 -3.50
N LEU A 45 -14.85 5.64 -4.19
CA LEU A 45 -14.61 5.59 -5.63
C LEU A 45 -13.56 4.53 -5.98
N TYR A 46 -12.44 4.49 -5.24
CA TYR A 46 -11.43 3.45 -5.41
C TYR A 46 -11.99 2.06 -5.13
N PHE A 47 -12.81 1.91 -4.09
CA PHE A 47 -13.45 0.63 -3.79
C PHE A 47 -14.28 0.12 -4.97
N ASN A 48 -15.05 0.97 -5.65
CA ASN A 48 -15.85 0.56 -6.81
C ASN A 48 -14.98 0.05 -7.98
N ILE A 49 -13.76 0.55 -8.12
CA ILE A 49 -12.80 0.05 -9.13
C ILE A 49 -12.33 -1.35 -8.77
N PHE A 50 -12.04 -1.59 -7.49
CA PHE A 50 -11.48 -2.86 -7.02
C PHE A 50 -12.55 -3.93 -6.70
N GLU A 51 -13.78 -3.55 -6.40
CA GLU A 51 -14.90 -4.43 -6.00
C GLU A 51 -15.10 -5.66 -6.92
N PRO A 52 -15.18 -5.53 -8.25
CA PRO A 52 -15.38 -6.69 -9.13
C PRO A 52 -14.22 -7.70 -9.07
N ARG A 53 -12.97 -7.21 -8.89
CA ARG A 53 -11.80 -8.08 -8.73
C ARG A 53 -11.69 -8.65 -7.30
N ALA A 54 -12.02 -7.84 -6.30
CA ALA A 54 -12.01 -8.21 -4.90
C ALA A 54 -13.06 -9.29 -4.55
N THR A 55 -14.17 -9.33 -5.27
CA THR A 55 -15.22 -10.35 -5.11
C THR A 55 -14.69 -11.76 -5.33
N ASN A 56 -13.83 -11.94 -6.33
CA ASN A 56 -13.19 -13.22 -6.67
C ASN A 56 -11.85 -13.43 -5.94
N MET A 57 -11.41 -12.47 -5.13
CA MET A 57 -10.15 -12.55 -4.40
C MET A 57 -10.18 -13.66 -3.34
N ARG A 58 -9.12 -14.46 -3.29
CA ARG A 58 -8.86 -15.41 -2.20
C ARG A 58 -7.81 -14.82 -1.28
N TYR A 59 -7.95 -15.07 0.03
CA TYR A 59 -6.96 -14.61 0.99
C TYR A 59 -5.61 -15.28 0.74
N TRP A 60 -4.57 -14.45 0.77
CA TRP A 60 -3.18 -14.85 0.71
C TRP A 60 -2.82 -15.82 1.85
N LYS A 61 -2.15 -16.92 1.50
CA LYS A 61 -1.71 -17.98 2.45
C LYS A 61 -0.18 -18.17 2.49
N GLY A 62 0.59 -17.16 2.10
CA GLY A 62 2.06 -17.21 2.09
C GLY A 62 2.65 -17.77 0.79
N ASP A 63 3.99 -17.72 0.67
CA ASP A 63 4.75 -18.09 -0.53
C ASP A 63 4.60 -19.56 -0.97
N ALA A 64 4.19 -20.46 -0.07
CA ALA A 64 3.96 -21.88 -0.37
C ALA A 64 2.68 -22.16 -1.19
N GLY A 65 2.01 -21.12 -1.68
CA GLY A 65 0.67 -21.21 -2.23
C GLY A 65 0.47 -20.60 -3.60
N MET A 66 1.53 -20.35 -4.39
CA MET A 66 1.36 -19.99 -5.80
C MET A 66 0.91 -21.24 -6.56
N PRO A 67 -0.36 -21.35 -6.99
CA PRO A 67 -0.79 -22.53 -7.70
C PRO A 67 -0.66 -22.28 -9.19
N ASP A 68 0.22 -23.04 -9.85
CA ASP A 68 0.03 -23.38 -11.25
C ASP A 68 -1.42 -23.89 -11.42
N THR A 69 -2.09 -23.41 -12.46
CA THR A 69 -3.46 -23.77 -12.91
C THR A 69 -4.67 -23.06 -12.26
N PHE A 70 -5.32 -22.25 -13.11
CA PHE A 70 -6.62 -21.60 -12.92
C PHE A 70 -7.80 -22.56 -13.18
N SER A 71 -7.77 -23.79 -12.66
CA SER A 71 -8.92 -24.71 -12.78
C SER A 71 -9.61 -24.90 -11.43
N ASP A 72 -10.91 -24.59 -11.41
CA ASP A 72 -11.94 -25.05 -10.49
C ASP A 72 -11.51 -25.33 -9.05
N ARG A 73 -11.58 -24.32 -8.18
CA ARG A 73 -11.51 -24.57 -6.72
C ARG A 73 -12.72 -24.01 -6.00
N LYS A 74 -13.25 -24.83 -5.09
CA LYS A 74 -14.42 -24.59 -4.23
C LYS A 74 -14.34 -23.23 -3.52
N LYS A 75 -15.50 -22.57 -3.37
CA LYS A 75 -15.66 -21.28 -2.68
C LYS A 75 -15.05 -21.39 -1.27
N GLY A 76 -14.18 -20.45 -0.92
CA GLY A 76 -13.55 -20.42 0.41
C GLY A 76 -14.58 -20.22 1.52
N PRO A 77 -14.17 -20.33 2.80
CA PRO A 77 -15.04 -20.07 3.95
C PRO A 77 -15.74 -18.70 3.83
N GLU A 78 -16.94 -18.59 4.40
CA GLU A 78 -17.67 -17.31 4.43
C GLU A 78 -16.81 -16.22 5.08
N ARG A 79 -16.80 -15.04 4.45
CA ARG A 79 -16.02 -13.90 4.93
C ARG A 79 -16.67 -13.36 6.20
N LYS A 80 -15.85 -13.12 7.23
CA LYS A 80 -16.31 -12.53 8.50
C LYS A 80 -16.59 -11.03 8.39
N LEU A 81 -15.97 -10.36 7.42
CA LEU A 81 -16.13 -8.94 7.16
C LEU A 81 -16.68 -8.74 5.74
N SER A 82 -17.40 -7.65 5.55
CA SER A 82 -17.79 -7.20 4.22
C SER A 82 -16.54 -6.78 3.44
N LEU A 83 -16.59 -6.87 2.10
CA LEU A 83 -15.50 -6.42 1.24
C LEU A 83 -15.10 -4.96 1.52
N ILE A 84 -16.08 -4.11 1.80
CA ILE A 84 -15.87 -2.70 2.09
C ILE A 84 -15.20 -2.47 3.45
N ASP A 85 -15.53 -3.28 4.48
CA ASP A 85 -14.86 -3.21 5.78
C ASP A 85 -13.41 -3.72 5.71
N GLU A 86 -13.14 -4.74 4.89
CA GLU A 86 -11.77 -5.21 4.63
C GLU A 86 -10.91 -4.14 3.92
N PHE A 87 -11.49 -3.49 2.91
CA PHE A 87 -10.84 -2.37 2.22
C PHE A 87 -10.60 -1.21 3.18
N PHE A 88 -11.61 -0.86 3.99
CA PHE A 88 -11.49 0.20 4.98
C PHE A 88 -10.41 -0.09 6.02
N LEU A 89 -10.32 -1.33 6.51
CA LEU A 89 -9.23 -1.78 7.38
C LEU A 89 -7.86 -1.52 6.74
N THR A 90 -7.72 -1.88 5.47
CA THR A 90 -6.48 -1.70 4.72
C THR A 90 -6.13 -0.21 4.57
N MET A 91 -7.10 0.63 4.25
CA MET A 91 -6.93 2.09 4.13
C MET A 91 -6.59 2.75 5.48
N VAL A 92 -7.21 2.32 6.57
CA VAL A 92 -6.88 2.81 7.92
C VAL A 92 -5.43 2.48 8.27
N ARG A 93 -4.99 1.26 7.95
CA ARG A 93 -3.61 0.85 8.18
C ARG A 93 -2.61 1.62 7.33
N LEU A 94 -2.89 1.84 6.05
CA LEU A 94 -2.02 2.61 5.16
C LEU A 94 -1.92 4.09 5.55
N LYS A 95 -3.02 4.69 6.00
CA LYS A 95 -3.06 6.12 6.36
C LYS A 95 -2.46 6.40 7.74
N VAL A 96 -2.75 5.56 8.74
CA VAL A 96 -2.41 5.83 10.14
C VAL A 96 -1.24 5.00 10.64
N GLY A 97 -0.94 3.86 10.00
CA GLY A 97 0.16 2.98 10.42
C GLY A 97 -0.10 2.21 11.72
N LEU A 98 -1.38 1.91 12.04
CA LEU A 98 -1.74 1.17 13.26
C LEU A 98 -1.18 -0.27 13.28
N LEU A 99 -0.89 -0.75 14.50
CA LEU A 99 -0.46 -2.12 14.76
C LEU A 99 -1.55 -3.14 14.36
N VAL A 100 -1.13 -4.36 14.02
CA VAL A 100 -2.08 -5.42 13.60
C VAL A 100 -3.01 -5.77 14.76
N GLU A 101 -2.46 -5.76 15.98
CA GLU A 101 -3.14 -6.03 17.24
C GLU A 101 -4.24 -5.00 17.52
N ASP A 102 -3.94 -3.71 17.30
CA ASP A 102 -4.93 -2.63 17.48
C ASP A 102 -6.07 -2.75 16.47
N LEU A 103 -5.75 -3.09 15.21
CA LEU A 103 -6.76 -3.33 14.18
C LEU A 103 -7.62 -4.55 14.51
N ALA A 104 -7.02 -5.62 15.03
CA ALA A 104 -7.74 -6.82 15.45
C ALA A 104 -8.79 -6.50 16.52
N ILE A 105 -8.42 -5.67 17.51
CA ILE A 105 -9.34 -5.21 18.56
C ILE A 105 -10.45 -4.33 17.98
N ARG A 106 -10.09 -3.36 17.12
CA ARG A 106 -11.06 -2.39 16.56
C ARG A 106 -12.10 -3.04 15.65
N PHE A 107 -11.69 -4.01 14.86
CA PHE A 107 -12.56 -4.73 13.93
C PHE A 107 -13.13 -6.04 14.52
N SER A 108 -12.83 -6.35 15.78
CA SER A 108 -13.25 -7.59 16.47
C SER A 108 -12.94 -8.87 15.68
N ILE A 109 -11.75 -8.92 15.07
CA ILE A 109 -11.26 -10.07 14.31
C ILE A 109 -9.93 -10.59 14.88
N SER A 110 -9.50 -11.78 14.46
CA SER A 110 -8.21 -12.32 14.90
C SER A 110 -7.05 -11.59 14.22
N VAL A 111 -5.92 -11.45 14.93
CA VAL A 111 -4.68 -10.84 14.42
C VAL A 111 -4.22 -11.50 13.11
N GLY A 112 -4.33 -12.83 13.03
CA GLY A 112 -4.02 -13.57 11.80
C GLY A 112 -4.90 -13.19 10.62
N LEU A 113 -6.19 -12.97 10.85
CA LEU A 113 -7.13 -12.56 9.81
C LEU A 113 -6.84 -11.12 9.33
N VAL A 114 -6.51 -10.19 10.23
CA VAL A 114 -6.07 -8.83 9.86
C VAL A 114 -4.87 -8.90 8.91
N SER A 115 -3.86 -9.70 9.25
CA SER A 115 -2.66 -9.85 8.42
C SER A 115 -2.99 -10.44 7.04
N GLN A 116 -3.87 -11.45 6.99
CA GLN A 116 -4.29 -12.06 5.73
C GLN A 116 -5.06 -11.08 4.85
N ILE A 117 -6.03 -10.36 5.42
CA ILE A 117 -6.81 -9.33 4.72
C ILE A 117 -5.85 -8.28 4.16
N PHE A 118 -5.00 -7.70 5.01
CA PHE A 118 -4.08 -6.64 4.62
C PHE A 118 -3.16 -7.08 3.47
N SER A 119 -2.48 -8.23 3.60
CA SER A 119 -1.59 -8.72 2.54
C SER A 119 -2.34 -9.01 1.23
N SER A 120 -3.56 -9.54 1.31
CA SER A 120 -4.37 -9.85 0.11
C SER A 120 -4.77 -8.58 -0.64
N TRP A 121 -5.27 -7.58 0.08
CA TRP A 121 -5.66 -6.29 -0.50
C TRP A 121 -4.47 -5.52 -1.05
N ILE A 122 -3.32 -5.54 -0.35
CA ILE A 122 -2.08 -4.93 -0.86
C ILE A 122 -1.63 -5.58 -2.16
N ASN A 123 -1.66 -6.92 -2.26
CA ASN A 123 -1.30 -7.63 -3.49
C ASN A 123 -2.27 -7.31 -4.63
N LEU A 124 -3.58 -7.25 -4.35
CA LEU A 124 -4.59 -6.87 -5.35
C LEU A 124 -4.34 -5.45 -5.87
N MET A 125 -4.18 -4.48 -4.97
CA MET A 125 -3.90 -3.10 -5.33
C MET A 125 -2.58 -2.96 -6.06
N TYR A 126 -1.55 -3.73 -5.70
CA TYR A 126 -0.26 -3.71 -6.39
C TYR A 126 -0.40 -4.11 -7.87
N VAL A 127 -1.13 -5.17 -8.18
CA VAL A 127 -1.34 -5.62 -9.56
C VAL A 127 -2.00 -4.53 -10.39
N ASP A 128 -3.03 -3.88 -9.84
CA ASP A 128 -3.83 -2.90 -10.56
C ASP A 128 -3.15 -1.52 -10.65
N LEU A 129 -2.48 -1.08 -9.59
CA LEU A 129 -1.83 0.23 -9.54
C LEU A 129 -0.46 0.24 -10.23
N LYS A 130 0.18 -0.91 -10.44
CA LYS A 130 1.47 -0.99 -11.13
C LYS A 130 1.37 -0.47 -12.57
N GLU A 131 0.25 -0.74 -13.25
CA GLU A 131 0.00 -0.28 -14.63
C GLU A 131 -0.15 1.25 -14.71
N LEU A 132 -0.47 1.93 -13.61
CA LEU A 132 -0.57 3.40 -13.57
C LEU A 132 0.81 4.08 -13.46
N CYS A 133 1.85 3.33 -13.11
CA CYS A 133 3.20 3.85 -12.87
C CYS A 133 4.10 3.65 -14.10
N GLU A 134 3.62 4.05 -15.28
CA GLU A 134 4.39 4.02 -16.52
C GLU A 134 4.96 5.40 -16.85
N LEU A 135 6.20 5.42 -17.36
CA LEU A 135 6.85 6.66 -17.79
C LEU A 135 6.24 7.12 -19.12
N PRO A 136 5.59 8.29 -19.19
CA PRO A 136 5.04 8.81 -20.44
C PRO A 136 6.15 9.20 -21.43
N SER A 137 5.80 9.25 -22.71
CA SER A 137 6.70 9.67 -23.80
C SER A 137 7.15 11.12 -23.63
N LYS A 138 8.27 11.49 -24.28
CA LYS A 138 8.82 12.86 -24.20
C LYS A 138 7.83 13.91 -24.72
N GLU A 139 7.06 13.57 -25.74
CA GLU A 139 6.06 14.46 -26.35
C GLU A 139 4.96 14.84 -25.35
N VAL A 140 4.35 13.84 -24.70
CA VAL A 140 3.31 14.04 -23.69
C VAL A 140 3.81 14.85 -22.50
N LEU A 141 5.09 14.67 -22.14
CA LEU A 141 5.73 15.39 -21.06
C LEU A 141 5.94 16.87 -21.39
N ASN A 142 6.37 17.18 -22.61
CA ASN A 142 6.63 18.54 -23.05
C ASN A 142 5.32 19.34 -23.26
N GLU A 143 4.28 18.68 -23.75
CA GLU A 143 2.96 19.32 -23.91
C GLU A 143 2.34 19.77 -22.59
N ASN A 144 2.54 18.98 -21.53
CA ASN A 144 1.90 19.20 -20.21
C ASN A 144 2.89 19.66 -19.13
N GLN A 145 4.02 20.27 -19.53
CA GLN A 145 5.08 20.65 -18.59
C GLN A 145 4.59 21.70 -17.57
N SER A 146 4.87 21.46 -16.30
CA SER A 146 4.50 22.39 -15.23
C SER A 146 5.29 23.70 -15.34
N HIS A 147 4.68 24.81 -14.92
CA HIS A 147 5.33 26.13 -14.98
C HIS A 147 6.67 26.17 -14.22
N ALA A 148 6.77 25.42 -13.12
CA ALA A 148 7.98 25.35 -12.30
C ALA A 148 9.15 24.61 -12.98
N MET A 149 8.87 23.83 -14.03
CA MET A 149 9.88 23.03 -14.71
C MET A 149 10.17 23.51 -16.13
N LYS A 150 9.65 24.66 -16.56
CA LYS A 150 9.83 25.20 -17.91
C LYS A 150 11.30 25.35 -18.33
N ASP A 151 12.18 25.72 -17.40
CA ASP A 151 13.61 25.88 -17.69
C ASP A 151 14.36 24.54 -17.85
N PHE A 152 13.67 23.42 -17.62
CA PHE A 152 14.22 22.06 -17.62
C PHE A 152 13.55 21.16 -18.66
N GLU A 153 13.59 21.56 -19.94
CA GLU A 153 12.94 20.86 -21.07
C GLU A 153 13.47 19.44 -21.33
N ASP A 154 14.68 19.12 -20.89
CA ASP A 154 15.28 17.79 -21.04
C ASP A 154 15.08 16.86 -19.83
N VAL A 155 14.45 17.34 -18.75
CA VAL A 155 14.18 16.51 -17.58
C VAL A 155 12.97 15.62 -17.84
N ARG A 156 13.20 14.30 -17.89
CA ARG A 156 12.15 13.29 -18.09
C ARG A 156 11.62 12.73 -16.78
N VAL A 157 12.50 12.54 -15.80
CA VAL A 157 12.18 11.95 -14.52
C VAL A 157 13.09 12.57 -13.45
N ILE A 158 12.49 12.96 -12.34
CA ILE A 158 13.20 13.31 -11.11
C ILE A 158 13.20 12.07 -10.25
N ILE A 159 14.35 11.71 -9.73
CA ILE A 159 14.54 10.49 -8.97
C ILE A 159 14.92 10.87 -7.55
N ASP A 160 14.19 10.32 -6.57
CA ASP A 160 14.55 10.44 -5.16
C ASP A 160 14.37 9.10 -4.42
N CYS A 161 15.22 8.85 -3.43
CA CYS A 161 15.18 7.66 -2.59
C CYS A 161 14.46 7.97 -1.27
N THR A 162 13.36 7.25 -0.98
CA THR A 162 12.61 7.45 0.27
C THR A 162 13.00 6.42 1.35
N GLU A 163 13.37 6.89 2.53
CA GLU A 163 13.70 6.01 3.66
C GLU A 163 12.49 5.82 4.58
N ILE A 164 12.15 4.57 4.90
CA ILE A 164 11.12 4.26 5.90
C ILE A 164 11.80 3.66 7.14
N PHE A 165 11.46 4.21 8.30
CA PHE A 165 11.91 3.71 9.60
C PHE A 165 11.24 2.37 9.91
N VAL A 166 12.03 1.41 10.38
CA VAL A 166 11.51 0.09 10.77
C VAL A 166 11.89 -0.28 12.19
N GLN A 167 11.05 -1.13 12.78
CA GLN A 167 11.35 -1.72 14.08
C GLN A 167 12.64 -2.55 14.00
N ASN A 168 13.39 -2.55 15.10
CA ASN A 168 14.68 -3.22 15.18
C ASN A 168 14.53 -4.73 14.91
N PRO A 169 15.17 -5.28 13.86
CA PRO A 169 15.12 -6.71 13.61
C PRO A 169 15.81 -7.46 14.75
N SER A 170 15.21 -8.57 15.21
CA SER A 170 15.78 -9.40 16.27
C SER A 170 17.05 -10.13 15.82
N LYS A 171 17.22 -10.37 14.51
CA LYS A 171 18.41 -11.01 13.92
C LYS A 171 19.51 -9.97 13.67
N LEU A 172 20.71 -10.25 14.18
CA LEU A 172 21.86 -9.35 14.04
C LEU A 172 22.28 -9.11 12.58
N ASP A 173 22.20 -10.14 11.73
CA ASP A 173 22.56 -10.00 10.31
C ASP A 173 21.56 -9.13 9.54
N ALA A 174 20.27 -9.31 9.80
CA ALA A 174 19.23 -8.44 9.25
C ALA A 174 19.42 -6.99 9.75
N ARG A 175 19.76 -6.81 11.03
CA ARG A 175 20.06 -5.49 11.62
C ARG A 175 21.24 -4.81 10.93
N LYS A 176 22.32 -5.53 10.62
CA LYS A 176 23.48 -4.98 9.88
C LYS A 176 23.14 -4.54 8.46
N GLN A 177 22.14 -5.14 7.83
CA GLN A 177 21.71 -4.80 6.47
C GLN A 177 20.76 -3.60 6.42
N VAL A 178 19.93 -3.42 7.44
CA VAL A 178 18.96 -2.31 7.53
C VAL A 178 19.49 -1.09 8.26
N PHE A 179 20.65 -1.16 8.90
CA PHE A 179 21.19 0.01 9.58
C PHE A 179 21.70 1.03 8.56
N SER A 180 21.06 2.21 8.51
CA SER A 180 21.56 3.35 7.76
C SER A 180 22.54 4.12 8.63
N ASN A 181 23.81 4.12 8.21
CA ASN A 181 24.85 4.91 8.86
C ASN A 181 24.55 6.42 8.81
N TYR A 182 23.80 6.87 7.80
CA TYR A 182 23.46 8.28 7.61
C TYR A 182 22.37 8.75 8.60
N LYS A 183 21.36 7.92 8.87
CA LYS A 183 20.26 8.25 9.80
C LYS A 183 20.45 7.73 11.22
N HIS A 184 21.54 7.00 11.46
CA HIS A 184 21.82 6.30 12.72
C HIS A 184 20.64 5.44 13.22
N HIS A 185 19.83 4.91 12.30
CA HIS A 185 18.62 4.12 12.59
C HIS A 185 18.52 2.95 11.62
N ASN A 186 17.76 1.93 12.05
CA ASN A 186 17.35 0.86 11.15
C ASN A 186 16.29 1.39 10.21
N THR A 187 16.67 1.57 8.96
CA THR A 187 15.80 2.01 7.88
C THR A 187 15.87 0.98 6.76
N PHE A 188 14.76 0.78 6.08
CA PHE A 188 14.84 0.23 4.75
C PHE A 188 14.80 1.42 3.80
N LYS A 189 15.69 1.36 2.81
CA LYS A 189 15.67 2.29 1.69
C LYS A 189 14.70 1.72 0.69
N PHE A 190 13.56 2.36 0.58
CA PHE A 190 12.53 1.97 -0.34
C PHE A 190 12.39 3.02 -1.44
N PHE A 191 11.70 2.66 -2.51
CA PHE A 191 11.13 3.61 -3.45
C PHE A 191 12.15 4.61 -4.02
N LEU A 192 12.89 4.18 -5.03
CA LEU A 192 13.29 5.11 -6.08
C LEU A 192 11.98 5.56 -6.76
N ILE A 193 11.46 6.73 -6.36
CA ILE A 193 10.26 7.28 -7.00
C ILE A 193 10.75 8.09 -8.18
N GLY A 194 10.45 7.61 -9.38
CA GLY A 194 10.53 8.44 -10.57
C GLY A 194 9.32 9.35 -10.58
N VAL A 195 9.50 10.65 -10.41
CA VAL A 195 8.44 11.64 -10.53
C VAL A 195 8.60 12.36 -11.87
N SER A 196 7.55 12.39 -12.68
CA SER A 196 7.57 13.18 -13.91
C SER A 196 7.55 14.68 -13.61
N PRO A 197 7.92 15.53 -14.57
CA PRO A 197 7.74 16.98 -14.45
C PRO A 197 6.29 17.46 -14.17
N GLN A 198 5.30 16.60 -14.35
CA GLN A 198 3.89 16.82 -14.02
C GLN A 198 3.54 16.34 -12.59
N MET A 199 4.54 15.99 -11.78
CA MET A 199 4.38 15.47 -10.42
C MET A 199 3.64 14.11 -10.35
N ALA A 200 3.64 13.35 -11.45
CA ALA A 200 3.08 12.00 -11.47
C ALA A 200 4.14 10.96 -11.10
N ILE A 201 3.74 9.91 -10.38
CA ILE A 201 4.61 8.77 -10.10
C ILE A 201 4.72 7.92 -11.37
N THR A 202 5.94 7.73 -11.86
CA THR A 202 6.25 7.06 -13.14
C THR A 202 7.14 5.83 -12.98
N TYR A 203 7.73 5.65 -11.80
CA TYR A 203 8.56 4.48 -11.53
C TYR A 203 8.62 4.20 -10.03
N VAL A 204 8.66 2.91 -9.70
CA VAL A 204 8.86 2.39 -8.35
C VAL A 204 9.88 1.25 -8.41
N SER A 205 11.04 1.42 -7.77
CA SER A 205 12.07 0.38 -7.70
C SER A 205 11.72 -0.77 -6.75
N ARG A 206 12.53 -1.84 -6.82
CA ARG A 206 12.60 -2.84 -5.75
C ARG A 206 13.07 -2.23 -4.43
N MET A 207 12.83 -2.97 -3.35
CA MET A 207 13.19 -2.61 -1.98
C MET A 207 14.64 -2.99 -1.67
N TYR A 208 15.37 -2.10 -0.97
CA TYR A 208 16.75 -2.34 -0.54
C TYR A 208 16.92 -2.09 0.96
N GLY A 209 17.95 -2.70 1.56
CA GLY A 209 18.35 -2.40 2.93
C GLY A 209 18.89 -0.97 3.05
N GLY A 210 18.75 -0.33 4.22
CA GLY A 210 19.23 1.04 4.47
C GLY A 210 20.73 1.27 4.24
N ARG A 211 21.51 0.18 4.14
CA ARG A 211 22.93 0.21 3.78
C ARG A 211 23.21 0.41 2.29
N ALA A 212 22.24 0.15 1.41
CA ALA A 212 22.42 0.36 -0.03
C ALA A 212 22.61 1.85 -0.34
N SER A 213 23.53 2.17 -1.24
CA SER A 213 23.71 3.55 -1.70
C SER A 213 22.71 3.88 -2.81
N ASP A 214 22.33 5.15 -2.90
CA ASP A 214 21.34 5.59 -3.89
C ASP A 214 21.88 5.37 -5.31
N LYS A 215 23.18 5.56 -5.52
CA LYS A 215 23.88 5.21 -6.76
C LYS A 215 23.72 3.72 -7.11
N PHE A 216 23.90 2.83 -6.14
CA PHE A 216 23.74 1.39 -6.36
C PHE A 216 22.29 1.05 -6.76
N ILE A 217 21.31 1.63 -6.05
CA ILE A 217 19.88 1.41 -6.32
C ILE A 217 19.50 1.89 -7.73
N THR A 218 19.97 3.07 -8.14
CA THR A 218 19.74 3.61 -9.48
C THR A 218 20.37 2.74 -10.57
N CYS A 219 21.58 2.23 -10.36
CA CYS A 219 22.25 1.35 -11.31
C CYS A 219 21.61 -0.03 -11.43
N ASP A 220 21.09 -0.60 -10.33
CA ASP A 220 20.39 -1.89 -10.34
C ASP A 220 18.97 -1.79 -10.93
N SER A 221 18.42 -0.58 -11.03
CA SER A 221 17.10 -0.30 -11.61
C SER A 221 17.15 -0.27 -13.15
N VAL A 222 17.49 -1.41 -13.76
CA VAL A 222 17.65 -1.56 -15.22
C VAL A 222 16.37 -1.20 -15.97
N ASP A 223 15.20 -1.51 -15.42
CA ASP A 223 13.90 -1.20 -16.02
C ASP A 223 13.71 0.32 -16.25
N LEU A 224 14.14 1.14 -15.29
CA LEU A 224 14.10 2.59 -15.40
C LEU A 224 15.07 3.09 -16.48
N LEU A 225 16.30 2.57 -16.47
CA LEU A 225 17.33 2.97 -17.42
C LEU A 225 16.98 2.57 -18.86
N HIS A 226 16.29 1.45 -19.06
CA HIS A 226 15.80 1.01 -20.35
C HIS A 226 14.70 1.93 -20.88
N ASN A 227 13.78 2.36 -20.02
CA ASN A 227 12.68 3.27 -20.38
C ASN A 227 13.13 4.72 -20.65
N LEU A 228 14.36 5.09 -20.28
CA LEU A 228 14.90 6.44 -20.47
C LEU A 228 15.60 6.66 -21.82
N GLU A 229 15.65 5.64 -22.69
CA GLU A 229 16.35 5.64 -23.99
C GLU A 229 17.81 6.10 -23.91
N VAL A 230 18.71 5.12 -24.03
CA VAL A 230 20.18 5.20 -23.92
C VAL A 230 20.79 6.49 -24.50
N ASN A 231 21.17 7.41 -23.62
CA ASN A 231 22.39 8.19 -23.79
C ASN A 231 23.31 7.97 -22.57
N LYS A 232 24.33 7.15 -22.82
CA LYS A 232 25.34 6.64 -21.87
C LYS A 232 26.01 7.76 -21.05
N ARG A 233 25.57 8.05 -19.81
CA ARG A 233 26.39 8.81 -18.83
C ARG A 233 26.25 8.45 -17.35
N PHE A 234 25.41 7.50 -16.94
CA PHE A 234 25.15 7.31 -15.49
C PHE A 234 26.19 6.48 -14.72
N CYS A 235 27.11 5.77 -15.39
CA CYS A 235 28.00 4.81 -14.72
C CYS A 235 29.51 5.14 -14.74
N ASN A 236 29.93 6.29 -15.25
CA ASN A 236 31.35 6.69 -15.23
C ASN A 236 31.58 7.82 -14.22
N GLY A 237 32.08 7.45 -13.03
CA GLY A 237 32.49 8.36 -11.96
C GLY A 237 32.65 7.63 -10.65
#